data_AF-X0BCU8-F1
#
_entry.id   AF-X0BCU8-F1
#
_cell.length_a   1.000
_cell.length_b   1.000
_cell.length_c   1.000
_cell.angle_alpha   90.00
_cell.angle_beta   90.00
_cell.angle_gamma   90.00
#
_symmetry.space_group_name_H-M   'P 1'
#
loop_
_entity.id
_entity.type
_entity.pdbx_description
1 polymer ?
#
loop_
_entity_poly.entity_id
_entity_poly.type
_entity_poly.pdbx_seq_one_letter_code
_entity_poly.pdbx_strand_id
1 'polypeptide(L)'
;MQCVEKGLLSLDADVSDILPELKSLRILTGFDDQDKPTFRDSTKAITLRHLLTHSSGLTYLHMEPLLTRYDQLPEVEPRRRETLIEKFYTILVSEPGDRWLYSPGIDWAGAMVERVTSMRLGDYMKRHIFDVVSVKDATFQLQEREDLRARMVNTWERVGEELRITKCPAADPVTDDLGGGGLYSTVPELLKIYHGLLSEKLLARETIDLMFQSHLHDAPGLQSQDEYSESYRNAIYNSIPSTTPVSFGLGGIINLSPIPNRRSENSLSWTGMPNIYWWIDLKKGIAGVYLSQLLPSGDQQSTDLFSAFEEYVYSQVA
;
A
#
# COMPACT_ATOMS: atom_id res chain seq x y z
N MET A 1 -5.14 9.09 -8.62
CA MET A 1 -6.03 10.26 -8.53
C MET A 1 -5.86 11.28 -9.65
N GLN A 2 -4.66 11.70 -10.06
CA GLN A 2 -4.50 12.65 -11.20
C GLN A 2 -5.18 12.18 -12.50
N CYS A 3 -5.13 10.88 -12.82
CA CYS A 3 -5.87 10.33 -13.97
C CYS A 3 -7.40 10.37 -13.79
N VAL A 4 -7.90 10.37 -12.55
CA VAL A 4 -9.33 10.53 -12.24
C VAL A 4 -9.76 11.97 -12.51
N GLU A 5 -8.98 12.96 -12.05
CA GLU A 5 -9.25 14.40 -12.34
C GLU A 5 -9.27 14.70 -13.84
N LYS A 6 -8.39 14.04 -14.60
CA LYS A 6 -8.33 14.16 -16.06
C LYS A 6 -9.42 13.37 -16.79
N GLY A 7 -10.28 12.65 -16.09
CA GLY A 7 -11.33 11.81 -16.66
C GLY A 7 -10.82 10.59 -17.44
N LEU A 8 -9.54 10.22 -17.26
CA LEU A 8 -8.93 9.04 -17.90
C LEU A 8 -9.28 7.74 -17.17
N LEU A 9 -9.54 7.84 -15.87
CA LEU A 9 -9.96 6.74 -15.01
C LEU A 9 -11.21 7.14 -14.24
N SER A 10 -12.10 6.17 -14.00
CA SER A 10 -13.21 6.31 -13.06
C SER A 10 -12.94 5.44 -11.84
N LEU A 11 -13.30 5.92 -10.65
CA LEU A 11 -13.17 5.14 -9.41
C LEU A 11 -14.08 3.91 -9.42
N ASP A 12 -15.25 3.99 -10.07
CA ASP A 12 -16.32 3.00 -9.94
C ASP A 12 -16.62 2.23 -11.24
N ALA A 13 -15.85 2.49 -12.31
CA ALA A 13 -15.93 1.69 -13.53
C ALA A 13 -15.25 0.32 -13.36
N ASP A 14 -15.70 -0.66 -14.13
CA ASP A 14 -15.04 -1.97 -14.24
C ASP A 14 -13.62 -1.78 -14.77
N VAL A 15 -12.63 -2.26 -14.03
CA VAL A 15 -11.22 -2.17 -14.45
C VAL A 15 -10.91 -3.08 -15.62
N SER A 16 -11.75 -4.09 -15.92
CA SER A 16 -11.45 -5.13 -16.91
C SER A 16 -11.38 -4.62 -18.36
N ASP A 17 -11.94 -3.44 -18.65
CA ASP A 17 -11.77 -2.73 -19.92
C ASP A 17 -10.31 -2.27 -20.15
N ILE A 18 -9.58 -2.01 -19.06
CA ILE A 18 -8.18 -1.58 -19.07
C ILE A 18 -7.26 -2.74 -18.67
N LEU A 19 -7.72 -3.60 -17.77
CA LEU A 19 -7.04 -4.75 -17.18
C LEU A 19 -7.77 -6.06 -17.51
N PRO A 20 -7.72 -6.56 -18.77
CA PRO A 20 -8.38 -7.82 -19.14
C PRO A 20 -7.93 -9.02 -18.30
N GLU A 21 -6.76 -8.96 -17.67
CA GLU A 21 -6.25 -9.96 -16.73
C GLU A 21 -7.11 -10.10 -15.47
N LEU A 22 -7.89 -9.07 -15.13
CA LEU A 22 -8.80 -9.05 -13.99
C LEU A 22 -10.26 -9.32 -14.39
N LYS A 23 -10.49 -9.75 -15.64
CA LYS A 23 -11.83 -10.07 -16.14
C LYS A 23 -12.29 -11.45 -15.67
N SER A 24 -13.53 -11.53 -15.19
CA SER A 24 -14.22 -12.80 -14.91
C SER A 24 -13.42 -13.75 -14.00
N LEU A 25 -12.77 -13.20 -12.97
CA LEU A 25 -11.99 -13.99 -12.02
C LEU A 25 -12.86 -14.93 -11.20
N ARG A 26 -12.23 -16.02 -10.73
CA ARG A 26 -12.85 -16.98 -9.81
C ARG A 26 -12.39 -16.71 -8.39
N ILE A 27 -13.26 -17.04 -7.45
CA ILE A 27 -13.02 -16.97 -6.01
C ILE A 27 -12.67 -18.37 -5.53
N LEU A 28 -11.49 -18.52 -4.94
CA LEU A 28 -11.07 -19.72 -4.23
C LEU A 28 -11.89 -19.83 -2.94
N THR A 29 -12.64 -20.92 -2.78
CA THR A 29 -13.60 -21.10 -1.67
C THR A 29 -13.18 -22.13 -0.64
N GLY A 30 -12.19 -22.96 -0.93
CA GLY A 30 -11.82 -24.07 -0.06
C GLY A 30 -11.13 -25.19 -0.83
N PHE A 31 -11.10 -26.35 -0.21
CA PHE A 31 -10.61 -27.61 -0.78
C PHE A 31 -11.67 -28.69 -0.53
N ASP A 32 -11.85 -29.62 -1.48
CA ASP A 32 -12.75 -30.75 -1.33
C ASP A 32 -12.12 -31.90 -0.52
N ASP A 33 -12.87 -33.00 -0.32
CA ASP A 33 -12.42 -34.17 0.44
C ASP A 33 -11.21 -34.89 -0.22
N GLN A 34 -10.90 -34.57 -1.48
CA GLN A 34 -9.73 -35.07 -2.21
C GLN A 34 -8.59 -34.04 -2.28
N ASP A 35 -8.68 -32.99 -1.46
CA ASP A 35 -7.68 -31.90 -1.36
C ASP A 35 -7.51 -31.12 -2.67
N LYS A 36 -8.58 -31.07 -3.50
CA LYS A 36 -8.60 -30.25 -4.71
C LYS A 36 -9.22 -28.88 -4.43
N PRO A 37 -8.66 -27.80 -5.00
CA PRO A 37 -9.18 -26.46 -4.77
C PRO A 37 -10.57 -26.29 -5.38
N THR A 38 -11.48 -25.75 -4.58
CA THR A 38 -12.85 -25.42 -5.00
C THR A 38 -12.95 -23.93 -5.34
N PHE A 39 -13.70 -23.63 -6.39
CA PHE A 39 -13.88 -22.28 -6.89
C PHE A 39 -15.34 -22.00 -7.21
N ARG A 40 -15.71 -20.74 -7.09
CA ARG A 40 -16.93 -20.18 -7.69
C ARG A 40 -16.59 -18.95 -8.51
N ASP A 41 -17.45 -18.59 -9.46
CA ASP A 41 -17.23 -17.39 -10.26
C ASP A 41 -17.57 -16.15 -9.43
N SER A 42 -16.80 -15.06 -9.62
CA SER A 42 -17.13 -13.76 -9.04
C SER A 42 -18.31 -13.15 -9.79
N THR A 43 -19.19 -12.51 -9.04
CA THR A 43 -20.42 -11.89 -9.55
C THR A 43 -20.33 -10.37 -9.64
N LYS A 44 -19.27 -9.76 -9.11
CA LYS A 44 -19.05 -8.31 -9.09
C LYS A 44 -17.79 -7.93 -9.88
N ALA A 45 -17.84 -6.78 -10.54
CA ALA A 45 -16.66 -6.22 -11.18
C ALA A 45 -15.68 -5.64 -10.14
N ILE A 46 -14.37 -5.74 -10.43
CA ILE A 46 -13.36 -4.99 -9.69
C ILE A 46 -13.37 -3.56 -10.21
N THR A 47 -13.31 -2.58 -9.32
CA THR A 47 -13.24 -1.16 -9.65
C THR A 47 -11.90 -0.57 -9.20
N LEU A 48 -11.53 0.61 -9.72
CA LEU A 48 -10.34 1.29 -9.24
C LEU A 48 -10.45 1.61 -7.74
N ARG A 49 -11.64 1.95 -7.24
CA ARG A 49 -11.89 2.14 -5.80
C ARG A 49 -11.53 0.88 -5.03
N HIS A 50 -12.01 -0.28 -5.46
CA HIS A 50 -11.66 -1.56 -4.82
C HIS A 50 -10.15 -1.83 -4.78
N LEU A 51 -9.44 -1.50 -5.85
CA LEU A 51 -7.97 -1.61 -5.90
C LEU A 51 -7.28 -0.68 -4.91
N LEU A 52 -7.71 0.59 -4.85
CA LEU A 52 -7.12 1.61 -3.97
C LEU A 52 -7.44 1.42 -2.49
N THR A 53 -8.52 0.69 -2.17
CA THR A 53 -8.98 0.45 -0.79
C THR A 53 -8.72 -0.97 -0.29
N HIS A 54 -7.98 -1.79 -1.04
CA HIS A 54 -7.75 -3.20 -0.72
C HIS A 54 -9.04 -3.99 -0.44
N SER A 55 -10.08 -3.74 -1.25
CA SER A 55 -11.37 -4.45 -1.19
C SER A 55 -11.74 -5.11 -2.50
N SER A 56 -10.77 -5.40 -3.37
CA SER A 56 -10.99 -6.08 -4.65
C SER A 56 -11.21 -7.59 -4.54
N GLY A 57 -10.94 -8.18 -3.37
CA GLY A 57 -10.89 -9.63 -3.19
C GLY A 57 -9.56 -10.28 -3.60
N LEU A 58 -8.65 -9.52 -4.22
CA LEU A 58 -7.24 -9.93 -4.39
C LEU A 58 -6.51 -9.85 -3.06
N THR A 59 -5.40 -10.58 -2.92
CA THR A 59 -4.58 -10.58 -1.70
C THR A 59 -3.14 -10.96 -1.98
N TYR A 60 -2.24 -10.56 -1.09
CA TYR A 60 -0.93 -11.18 -1.03
C TYR A 60 -1.01 -12.60 -0.46
N LEU A 61 -0.11 -13.46 -0.93
CA LEU A 61 -0.02 -14.86 -0.50
C LEU A 61 0.02 -15.00 1.03
N HIS A 62 0.92 -14.26 1.68
CA HIS A 62 1.16 -14.30 3.13
C HIS A 62 0.01 -13.75 3.98
N MET A 63 -1.00 -13.13 3.36
CA MET A 63 -2.16 -12.56 4.06
C MET A 63 -3.35 -13.51 4.14
N GLU A 64 -3.37 -14.60 3.35
CA GLU A 64 -4.53 -15.48 3.25
C GLU A 64 -4.11 -16.96 3.25
N PRO A 65 -4.39 -17.69 4.35
CA PRO A 65 -4.06 -19.11 4.47
C PRO A 65 -4.62 -19.96 3.33
N LEU A 66 -5.81 -19.64 2.83
CA LEU A 66 -6.42 -20.39 1.72
C LEU A 66 -5.60 -20.27 0.44
N LEU A 67 -5.13 -19.06 0.11
CA LEU A 67 -4.26 -18.83 -1.04
C LEU A 67 -2.86 -19.42 -0.82
N THR A 68 -2.35 -19.38 0.42
CA THR A 68 -1.09 -20.04 0.80
C THR A 68 -1.16 -21.55 0.57
N ARG A 69 -2.26 -22.20 0.98
CA ARG A 69 -2.47 -23.63 0.73
C ARG A 69 -2.54 -23.94 -0.77
N TYR A 70 -3.19 -23.08 -1.55
CA TYR A 70 -3.29 -23.23 -3.01
C TYR A 70 -1.91 -23.18 -3.69
N ASP A 71 -1.05 -22.24 -3.29
CA ASP A 71 0.32 -22.12 -3.80
C ASP A 71 1.22 -23.33 -3.49
N GLN A 72 0.85 -24.14 -2.49
CA GLN A 72 1.58 -25.35 -2.09
C GLN A 72 1.12 -26.62 -2.82
N LEU A 73 0.13 -26.53 -3.71
CA LEU A 73 -0.31 -27.67 -4.50
C LEU A 73 0.78 -28.10 -5.51
N PRO A 74 1.05 -29.40 -5.68
CA PRO A 74 2.07 -29.89 -6.62
C PRO A 74 1.88 -29.43 -8.08
N GLU A 75 0.64 -29.19 -8.49
CA GLU A 75 0.27 -28.74 -9.83
C GLU A 75 0.36 -27.21 -10.04
N VAL A 76 0.55 -26.44 -8.97
CA VAL A 76 0.66 -24.98 -9.04
C VAL A 76 2.13 -24.59 -9.19
N GLU A 77 2.46 -24.02 -10.34
CA GLU A 77 3.81 -23.52 -10.60
C GLU A 77 4.12 -22.32 -9.70
N PRO A 78 5.31 -22.28 -9.05
CA PRO A 78 5.73 -21.13 -8.26
C PRO A 78 5.68 -19.82 -9.05
N ARG A 79 5.12 -18.78 -8.44
CA ARG A 79 5.04 -17.45 -9.06
C ARG A 79 6.44 -16.86 -9.29
N ARG A 80 6.71 -16.44 -10.52
CA ARG A 80 7.94 -15.69 -10.85
C ARG A 80 7.81 -14.26 -10.36
N ARG A 81 8.93 -13.56 -10.17
CA ARG A 81 8.95 -12.22 -9.56
C ARG A 81 9.33 -11.10 -10.53
N GLU A 82 9.33 -11.38 -11.83
CA GLU A 82 9.84 -10.47 -12.86
C GLU A 82 8.82 -9.39 -13.23
N THR A 83 7.60 -9.81 -13.61
CA THR A 83 6.52 -8.90 -14.01
C THR A 83 5.36 -8.90 -13.03
N LEU A 84 4.50 -7.87 -13.10
CA LEU A 84 3.26 -7.77 -12.32
C LEU A 84 2.41 -9.03 -12.42
N ILE A 85 2.14 -9.45 -13.66
CA ILE A 85 1.26 -10.57 -13.97
C ILE A 85 1.86 -11.86 -13.45
N GLU A 86 3.17 -12.06 -13.58
CA GLU A 86 3.81 -13.28 -13.07
C GLU A 86 3.90 -13.31 -11.55
N LYS A 87 4.04 -12.14 -10.90
CA LYS A 87 4.25 -12.02 -9.46
C LYS A 87 3.01 -12.30 -8.63
N PHE A 88 1.83 -11.90 -9.11
CA PHE A 88 0.61 -11.98 -8.31
C PHE A 88 -0.42 -12.91 -8.92
N TYR A 89 -1.18 -13.58 -8.05
CA TYR A 89 -2.33 -14.37 -8.45
C TYR A 89 -3.48 -13.46 -8.88
N THR A 90 -4.09 -13.77 -10.02
CA THR A 90 -5.38 -13.25 -10.44
C THR A 90 -6.49 -14.22 -9.99
N ILE A 91 -6.49 -14.53 -8.70
CA ILE A 91 -7.48 -15.37 -8.02
C ILE A 91 -8.02 -14.57 -6.85
N LEU A 92 -9.34 -14.55 -6.71
CA LEU A 92 -10.00 -13.86 -5.62
C LEU A 92 -10.20 -14.79 -4.43
N VAL A 93 -10.34 -14.23 -3.23
CA VAL A 93 -10.69 -14.97 -2.00
C VAL A 93 -11.97 -14.46 -1.35
N SER A 94 -12.60 -13.47 -1.99
CA SER A 94 -13.91 -12.90 -1.66
C SER A 94 -14.44 -12.12 -2.86
N GLU A 95 -15.72 -11.74 -2.85
CA GLU A 95 -16.20 -10.82 -3.89
C GLU A 95 -15.60 -9.42 -3.71
N PRO A 96 -15.39 -8.68 -4.81
CA PRO A 96 -15.09 -7.27 -4.74
C PRO A 96 -16.10 -6.50 -3.87
N GLY A 97 -15.61 -5.80 -2.86
CA GLY A 97 -16.38 -4.99 -1.92
C GLY A 97 -16.82 -5.72 -0.64
N ASP A 98 -16.67 -7.04 -0.53
CA ASP A 98 -17.21 -7.80 0.62
C ASP A 98 -16.34 -7.77 1.87
N ARG A 99 -15.01 -7.63 1.72
CA ARG A 99 -14.06 -7.55 2.85
C ARG A 99 -12.83 -6.73 2.49
N TRP A 100 -12.14 -6.25 3.53
CA TRP A 100 -10.81 -5.67 3.38
C TRP A 100 -9.74 -6.75 3.51
N LEU A 101 -8.75 -6.72 2.61
CA LEU A 101 -7.63 -7.63 2.64
C LEU A 101 -6.44 -7.03 1.88
N TYR A 102 -5.31 -6.84 2.57
CA TYR A 102 -4.13 -6.20 1.97
C TYR A 102 -3.64 -6.97 0.73
N SER A 103 -3.41 -6.23 -0.35
CA SER A 103 -3.38 -6.80 -1.70
C SER A 103 -2.47 -6.03 -2.65
N PRO A 104 -2.11 -6.61 -3.82
CA PRO A 104 -1.40 -5.92 -4.89
C PRO A 104 -2.29 -4.92 -5.67
N GLY A 105 -3.38 -4.42 -5.07
CA GLY A 105 -4.32 -3.53 -5.74
C GLY A 105 -3.65 -2.24 -6.24
N ILE A 106 -2.68 -1.72 -5.50
CA ILE A 106 -1.94 -0.52 -5.90
C ILE A 106 -1.00 -0.81 -7.08
N ASP A 107 -0.44 -2.02 -7.19
CA ASP A 107 0.35 -2.42 -8.36
C ASP A 107 -0.52 -2.44 -9.62
N TRP A 108 -1.73 -2.99 -9.53
CA TRP A 108 -2.72 -2.97 -10.62
C TRP A 108 -3.18 -1.56 -10.96
N ALA A 109 -3.39 -0.69 -9.96
CA ALA A 109 -3.70 0.72 -10.20
C ALA A 109 -2.55 1.46 -10.91
N GLY A 110 -1.29 1.09 -10.62
CA GLY A 110 -0.11 1.53 -11.37
C GLY A 110 -0.19 1.14 -12.84
N ALA A 111 -0.45 -0.14 -13.13
CA ALA A 111 -0.63 -0.62 -14.50
C ALA A 111 -1.79 0.07 -15.24
N MET A 112 -2.88 0.42 -14.55
CA MET A 112 -3.96 1.23 -15.15
C MET A 112 -3.46 2.60 -15.59
N VAL A 113 -2.65 3.28 -14.75
CA VAL A 113 -2.03 4.56 -15.10
C VAL A 113 -1.15 4.39 -16.33
N GLU A 114 -0.32 3.35 -16.39
CA GLU A 114 0.54 3.10 -17.54
C GLU A 114 -0.26 2.92 -18.83
N ARG A 115 -1.33 2.11 -18.79
CA ARG A 115 -2.15 1.81 -19.97
C ARG A 115 -2.90 3.03 -20.50
N VAL A 116 -3.52 3.83 -19.62
CA VAL A 116 -4.31 5.00 -20.07
C VAL A 116 -3.44 6.21 -20.44
N THR A 117 -2.18 6.21 -20.05
CA THR A 117 -1.25 7.33 -20.35
C THR A 117 -0.19 6.95 -21.37
N SER A 118 -0.01 5.66 -21.65
CA SER A 118 1.10 5.12 -22.45
C SER A 118 2.48 5.55 -21.94
N MET A 119 2.60 5.81 -20.63
CA MET A 119 3.84 6.14 -19.94
C MET A 119 4.18 5.03 -18.95
N ARG A 120 5.46 4.72 -18.80
CA ARG A 120 5.91 3.93 -17.66
C ARG A 120 5.55 4.64 -16.35
N LEU A 121 5.20 3.91 -15.29
CA LEU A 121 4.68 4.52 -14.05
C LEU A 121 5.70 5.48 -13.42
N GLY A 122 6.98 5.10 -13.37
CA GLY A 122 8.06 5.94 -12.88
C GLY A 122 8.22 7.24 -13.69
N ASP A 123 8.06 7.18 -15.01
CA ASP A 123 8.11 8.36 -15.87
C ASP A 123 6.89 9.27 -15.65
N TYR A 124 5.71 8.69 -15.47
CA TYR A 124 4.50 9.44 -15.12
C TYR A 124 4.67 10.15 -13.78
N MET A 125 5.10 9.42 -12.75
CA MET A 125 5.33 9.97 -11.41
C MET A 125 6.43 11.04 -11.46
N LYS A 126 7.50 10.83 -12.23
CA LYS A 126 8.53 11.84 -12.41
C LYS A 126 7.95 13.14 -12.96
N ARG A 127 7.24 13.06 -14.09
CA ARG A 127 6.71 14.25 -14.78
C ARG A 127 5.61 14.96 -14.00
N HIS A 128 4.71 14.20 -13.37
CA HIS A 128 3.46 14.73 -12.83
C HIS A 128 3.43 14.88 -11.31
N ILE A 129 4.41 14.30 -10.61
CA ILE A 129 4.54 14.41 -9.16
C ILE A 129 5.92 14.96 -8.81
N PHE A 130 6.99 14.26 -9.19
CA PHE A 130 8.32 14.59 -8.69
C PHE A 130 8.80 15.94 -9.19
N ASP A 131 8.76 16.20 -10.49
CA ASP A 131 9.19 17.47 -11.08
C ASP A 131 8.34 18.64 -10.55
N VAL A 132 7.05 18.42 -10.27
CA VAL A 132 6.12 19.44 -9.74
C VAL A 132 6.51 19.89 -8.34
N VAL A 133 6.92 18.96 -7.47
CA VAL A 133 7.34 19.25 -6.08
C VAL A 133 8.85 19.25 -5.91
N SER A 134 9.60 19.27 -7.02
CA SER A 134 11.08 19.29 -7.03
C SER A 134 11.71 18.10 -6.30
N VAL A 135 11.11 16.92 -6.45
CA VAL A 135 11.70 15.65 -6.01
C VAL A 135 12.78 15.19 -6.99
N LYS A 136 13.94 14.79 -6.46
CA LYS A 136 15.12 14.41 -7.26
C LYS A 136 15.60 12.99 -6.99
N ASP A 137 15.59 12.61 -5.73
CA ASP A 137 16.13 11.33 -5.27
C ASP A 137 14.99 10.34 -5.04
N ALA A 138 14.25 10.02 -6.11
CA ALA A 138 13.24 8.98 -6.14
C ALA A 138 13.26 8.19 -7.46
N THR A 139 13.17 6.86 -7.40
CA THR A 139 13.14 6.00 -8.60
C THR A 139 12.61 4.59 -8.29
N PHE A 140 11.97 3.96 -9.28
CA PHE A 140 11.78 2.50 -9.29
C PHE A 140 13.00 1.77 -9.89
N GLN A 141 13.68 2.42 -10.84
CA GLN A 141 14.83 1.89 -11.57
C GLN A 141 16.13 2.24 -10.84
N LEU A 142 16.41 1.56 -9.72
CA LEU A 142 17.64 1.82 -8.95
C LEU A 142 18.91 1.49 -9.76
N GLN A 143 18.83 0.51 -10.66
CA GLN A 143 19.92 0.15 -11.57
C GLN A 143 20.32 1.25 -12.54
N GLU A 144 19.47 2.25 -12.76
CA GLU A 144 19.74 3.42 -13.62
C GLU A 144 20.24 4.64 -12.82
N ARG A 145 20.35 4.52 -11.50
CA ARG A 145 20.69 5.63 -10.58
C ARG A 145 21.89 5.27 -9.71
N GLU A 146 23.07 5.24 -10.31
CA GLU A 146 24.34 4.98 -9.60
C GLU A 146 24.56 5.94 -8.42
N ASP A 147 24.13 7.20 -8.55
CA ASP A 147 24.22 8.22 -7.50
C ASP A 147 23.34 7.92 -6.27
N LEU A 148 22.20 7.25 -6.46
CA LEU A 148 21.35 6.76 -5.38
C LEU A 148 21.89 5.45 -4.82
N ARG A 149 22.30 4.53 -5.69
CA ARG A 149 22.87 3.23 -5.30
C ARG A 149 24.10 3.41 -4.41
N ALA A 150 24.95 4.39 -4.70
CA ALA A 150 26.14 4.70 -3.90
C ALA A 150 25.85 5.21 -2.47
N ARG A 151 24.63 5.67 -2.18
CA ARG A 151 24.21 6.19 -0.87
C ARG A 151 23.11 5.35 -0.22
N MET A 152 22.82 4.17 -0.78
CA MET A 152 21.79 3.28 -0.25
C MET A 152 22.18 2.82 1.15
N VAL A 153 21.23 2.96 2.08
CA VAL A 153 21.41 2.51 3.46
C VAL A 153 21.26 0.99 3.55
N ASN A 154 21.91 0.38 4.55
CA ASN A 154 21.75 -1.04 4.82
C ASN A 154 20.33 -1.35 5.30
N THR A 155 19.80 -2.50 4.88
CA THR A 155 18.64 -3.11 5.51
C THR A 155 19.10 -3.94 6.71
N TRP A 156 18.40 -3.79 7.83
CA TRP A 156 18.69 -4.50 9.07
C TRP A 156 17.57 -5.48 9.40
N GLU A 157 17.91 -6.55 10.10
CA GLU A 157 16.98 -7.52 10.69
C GLU A 157 17.22 -7.60 12.19
N ARG A 158 16.15 -7.58 12.98
CA ARG A 158 16.19 -7.82 14.42
C ARG A 158 16.15 -9.32 14.69
N VAL A 159 17.15 -9.80 15.41
CA VAL A 159 17.25 -11.19 15.86
C VAL A 159 17.46 -11.19 17.37
N GLY A 160 16.38 -11.41 18.12
CA GLY A 160 16.38 -11.21 19.57
C GLY A 160 16.64 -9.74 19.90
N GLU A 161 17.71 -9.47 20.65
CA GLU A 161 18.12 -8.10 21.01
C GLU A 161 19.16 -7.49 20.04
N GLU A 162 19.64 -8.28 19.07
CA GLU A 162 20.67 -7.84 18.12
C GLU A 162 20.07 -7.31 16.81
N LEU A 163 20.82 -6.42 16.14
CA LEU A 163 20.57 -6.00 14.77
C LEU A 163 21.64 -6.56 13.84
N ARG A 164 21.21 -7.18 12.74
CA ARG A 164 22.10 -7.76 11.73
C ARG A 164 21.79 -7.17 10.37
N ILE A 165 22.83 -6.92 9.57
CA ILE A 165 22.62 -6.51 8.18
C ILE A 165 22.03 -7.69 7.41
N THR A 166 20.97 -7.43 6.64
CA THR A 166 20.30 -8.41 5.80
C THR A 166 20.12 -7.86 4.38
N LYS A 167 19.65 -8.72 3.48
CA LYS A 167 19.40 -8.33 2.08
C LYS A 167 18.18 -7.41 2.00
N CYS A 168 18.28 -6.34 1.21
CA CYS A 168 17.11 -5.56 0.85
C CYS A 168 16.07 -6.46 0.15
N PRO A 169 14.82 -6.49 0.62
CA PRO A 169 13.81 -7.39 0.09
C PRO A 169 13.20 -6.90 -1.24
N ALA A 170 13.42 -5.63 -1.60
CA ALA A 170 13.03 -5.11 -2.91
C ALA A 170 13.91 -5.74 -4.01
N ALA A 171 13.28 -6.06 -5.14
CA ALA A 171 14.00 -6.56 -6.31
C ALA A 171 14.81 -5.43 -6.95
N ASP A 172 16.00 -5.76 -7.45
CA ASP A 172 16.86 -4.87 -8.22
C ASP A 172 17.81 -5.77 -9.06
N PRO A 173 17.79 -5.68 -10.42
CA PRO A 173 16.95 -4.81 -11.23
C PRO A 173 15.47 -5.22 -11.21
N VAL A 174 14.60 -4.30 -11.65
CA VAL A 174 13.16 -4.55 -11.82
C VAL A 174 12.76 -4.40 -13.29
N THR A 175 11.85 -5.26 -13.75
CA THR A 175 11.25 -5.14 -15.09
C THR A 175 10.14 -4.09 -15.08
N ASP A 176 9.17 -4.24 -14.18
CA ASP A 176 7.99 -3.38 -14.06
C ASP A 176 8.13 -2.39 -12.90
N ASP A 177 7.50 -1.22 -13.04
CA ASP A 177 7.37 -0.26 -11.94
C ASP A 177 6.14 -0.63 -11.08
N LEU A 178 6.38 -1.43 -10.04
CA LEU A 178 5.35 -1.95 -9.17
C LEU A 178 4.87 -0.89 -8.17
N GLY A 179 3.66 -0.35 -8.40
CA GLY A 179 3.08 0.74 -7.61
C GLY A 179 2.82 0.42 -6.13
N GLY A 180 2.62 -0.85 -5.78
CA GLY A 180 2.42 -1.29 -4.38
C GLY A 180 3.72 -1.41 -3.59
N GLY A 181 4.87 -1.44 -4.26
CA GLY A 181 6.19 -1.44 -3.63
C GLY A 181 7.31 -1.52 -4.65
N GLY A 182 8.33 -0.66 -4.50
CA GLY A 182 9.47 -0.62 -5.42
C GLY A 182 10.11 0.76 -5.57
N LEU A 183 9.49 1.81 -5.02
CA LEU A 183 10.05 3.15 -5.03
C LEU A 183 11.15 3.28 -3.97
N TYR A 184 12.36 3.63 -4.43
CA TYR A 184 13.44 4.10 -3.57
C TYR A 184 13.34 5.62 -3.43
N SER A 185 13.52 6.13 -2.21
CA SER A 185 13.49 7.57 -1.93
C SER A 185 14.18 7.90 -0.60
N THR A 186 14.19 9.18 -0.21
CA THR A 186 14.71 9.66 1.08
C THR A 186 13.66 10.45 1.85
N VAL A 187 13.89 10.66 3.16
CA VAL A 187 12.95 11.42 4.02
C VAL A 187 12.62 12.81 3.44
N PRO A 188 13.59 13.67 3.06
CA PRO A 188 13.26 14.99 2.52
C PRO A 188 12.44 14.92 1.23
N GLU A 189 12.70 13.94 0.37
CA GLU A 189 11.99 13.80 -0.90
C GLU A 189 10.54 13.33 -0.72
N LEU A 190 10.28 12.39 0.20
CA LEU A 190 8.91 11.98 0.53
C LEU A 190 8.12 13.14 1.16
N LEU A 191 8.74 13.93 2.04
CA LEU A 191 8.09 15.10 2.64
C LEU A 191 7.69 16.16 1.62
N LYS A 192 8.44 16.33 0.52
CA LYS A 192 8.02 17.23 -0.58
C LYS A 192 6.72 16.76 -1.24
N ILE A 193 6.53 15.46 -1.41
CA ILE A 193 5.28 14.90 -1.97
C ILE A 193 4.12 15.16 -1.03
N TYR A 194 4.29 14.89 0.27
CA TYR A 194 3.23 15.11 1.26
C TYR A 194 2.88 16.59 1.39
N HIS A 195 3.89 17.46 1.42
CA HIS A 195 3.69 18.90 1.35
C HIS A 195 2.99 19.32 0.04
N GLY A 196 3.27 18.66 -1.07
CA GLY A 196 2.55 18.86 -2.34
C GLY A 196 1.06 18.58 -2.26
N LEU A 197 0.65 17.61 -1.44
CA LEU A 197 -0.76 17.37 -1.12
C LEU A 197 -1.31 18.45 -0.17
N LEU A 198 -0.61 18.74 0.94
CA LEU A 198 -1.03 19.76 1.90
C LEU A 198 -1.18 21.16 1.28
N SER A 199 -0.35 21.48 0.28
CA SER A 199 -0.35 22.75 -0.45
C SER A 199 -1.14 22.71 -1.76
N GLU A 200 -1.87 21.62 -2.02
CA GLU A 200 -2.79 21.49 -3.18
C GLU A 200 -2.08 21.66 -4.54
N LYS A 201 -0.77 21.38 -4.59
CA LYS A 201 0.03 21.47 -5.82
C LYS A 201 -0.09 20.24 -6.72
N LEU A 202 -0.41 19.09 -6.14
CA LEU A 202 -0.43 17.81 -6.85
C LEU A 202 -1.82 17.40 -7.33
N LEU A 203 -2.87 17.85 -6.64
CA LEU A 203 -4.27 17.48 -6.82
C LEU A 203 -5.14 18.67 -6.37
N ALA A 204 -6.34 18.78 -6.94
CA ALA A 204 -7.36 19.72 -6.48
C ALA A 204 -7.84 19.38 -5.07
N ARG A 205 -8.33 20.39 -4.35
CA ARG A 205 -8.75 20.23 -2.95
C ARG A 205 -9.82 19.16 -2.77
N GLU A 206 -10.80 19.12 -3.66
CA GLU A 206 -11.91 18.16 -3.60
C GLU A 206 -11.42 16.72 -3.79
N THR A 207 -10.40 16.52 -4.61
CA THR A 207 -9.76 15.21 -4.82
C THR A 207 -8.95 14.78 -3.60
N ILE A 208 -8.26 15.73 -2.95
CA ILE A 208 -7.55 15.48 -1.70
C ILE A 208 -8.55 15.12 -0.60
N ASP A 209 -9.62 15.91 -0.43
CA ASP A 209 -10.66 15.61 0.56
C ASP A 209 -11.29 14.23 0.30
N LEU A 210 -11.51 13.85 -0.96
CA LEU A 210 -11.99 12.52 -1.33
C LEU A 210 -11.01 11.42 -0.89
N MET A 211 -9.69 11.62 -0.96
CA MET A 211 -8.72 10.61 -0.51
C MET A 211 -8.80 10.34 0.99
N PHE A 212 -9.22 11.32 1.79
CA PHE A 212 -9.25 11.26 3.26
C PHE A 212 -10.64 10.88 3.81
N GLN A 213 -11.60 10.59 2.94
CA GLN A 213 -12.91 10.07 3.33
C GLN A 213 -12.88 8.56 3.58
N SER A 214 -13.82 8.09 4.41
CA SER A 214 -14.09 6.67 4.59
C SER A 214 -14.69 6.08 3.32
N HIS A 215 -13.98 5.16 2.66
CA HIS A 215 -14.49 4.44 1.48
C HIS A 215 -14.98 3.03 1.78
N LEU A 216 -14.91 2.61 3.06
CA LEU A 216 -15.44 1.35 3.54
C LEU A 216 -16.44 1.61 4.66
N HIS A 217 -17.66 1.07 4.54
CA HIS A 217 -18.72 1.26 5.53
C HIS A 217 -18.82 0.08 6.51
N ASP A 218 -18.63 -1.14 6.01
CA ASP A 218 -18.46 -2.36 6.80
C ASP A 218 -17.27 -3.11 6.21
N ALA A 219 -16.14 -3.11 6.92
CA ALA A 219 -14.89 -3.73 6.45
C ALA A 219 -14.48 -4.90 7.34
N PRO A 220 -15.13 -6.08 7.22
CA PRO A 220 -14.60 -7.32 7.77
C PRO A 220 -13.13 -7.49 7.37
N GLY A 221 -12.29 -7.96 8.28
CA GLY A 221 -10.83 -7.94 8.13
C GLY A 221 -10.21 -6.70 8.76
N LEU A 222 -10.51 -5.49 8.28
CA LEU A 222 -9.95 -4.25 8.87
C LEU A 222 -10.49 -3.96 10.27
N GLN A 223 -11.72 -4.38 10.57
CA GLN A 223 -12.33 -4.25 11.90
C GLN A 223 -11.92 -5.39 12.86
N SER A 224 -11.41 -6.51 12.33
CA SER A 224 -11.01 -7.69 13.08
C SER A 224 -9.53 -7.63 13.52
N GLN A 225 -9.13 -6.55 14.21
CA GLN A 225 -7.71 -6.34 14.52
C GLN A 225 -7.08 -7.51 15.29
N ASP A 226 -7.84 -8.14 16.19
CA ASP A 226 -7.40 -9.24 17.04
C ASP A 226 -7.13 -10.55 16.28
N GLU A 227 -7.56 -10.67 15.03
CA GLU A 227 -7.24 -11.82 14.17
C GLU A 227 -5.81 -11.74 13.61
N TYR A 228 -5.18 -10.56 13.65
CA TYR A 228 -3.81 -10.37 13.21
C TYR A 228 -2.81 -10.61 14.34
N SER A 229 -1.64 -11.17 13.99
CA SER A 229 -0.51 -11.20 14.92
C SER A 229 -0.10 -9.77 15.30
N GLU A 230 0.61 -9.61 16.42
CA GLU A 230 1.09 -8.31 16.88
C GLU A 230 1.92 -7.56 15.82
N SER A 231 2.81 -8.27 15.12
CA SER A 231 3.61 -7.70 14.03
C SER A 231 2.73 -7.21 12.87
N TYR A 232 1.72 -7.98 12.45
CA TYR A 232 0.78 -7.51 11.42
C TYR A 232 -0.06 -6.34 11.90
N ARG A 233 -0.50 -6.34 13.16
CA ARG A 233 -1.23 -5.21 13.74
C ARG A 233 -0.39 -3.94 13.73
N ASN A 234 0.86 -4.01 14.19
CA ASN A 234 1.78 -2.88 14.19
C ASN A 234 2.00 -2.33 12.77
N ALA A 235 2.15 -3.22 11.79
CA ALA A 235 2.33 -2.84 10.40
C ALA A 235 1.05 -2.24 9.76
N ILE A 236 -0.12 -2.85 9.95
CA ILE A 236 -1.36 -2.42 9.28
C ILE A 236 -1.94 -1.15 9.91
N TYR A 237 -1.99 -1.10 11.25
CA TYR A 237 -2.70 -0.02 11.96
C TYR A 237 -1.83 1.19 12.25
N ASN A 238 -0.55 1.21 11.85
CA ASN A 238 0.29 2.41 11.87
C ASN A 238 0.28 3.13 13.24
N SER A 239 0.42 2.35 14.31
CA SER A 239 0.32 2.75 15.72
C SER A 239 -0.96 3.52 16.14
N ILE A 240 -2.05 3.37 15.39
CA ILE A 240 -3.39 3.76 15.82
C ILE A 240 -3.81 2.84 16.98
N PRO A 241 -4.26 3.38 18.14
CA PRO A 241 -4.73 2.54 19.24
C PRO A 241 -5.90 1.65 18.83
N SER A 242 -5.95 0.40 19.30
CA SER A 242 -7.02 -0.55 18.94
C SER A 242 -8.43 -0.12 19.36
N THR A 243 -8.52 0.80 20.33
CA THR A 243 -9.79 1.42 20.76
C THR A 243 -10.28 2.51 19.81
N THR A 244 -9.47 2.95 18.84
CA THR A 244 -9.82 3.97 17.87
C THR A 244 -10.43 3.30 16.64
N PRO A 245 -11.69 3.60 16.27
CA PRO A 245 -12.27 3.07 15.05
C PRO A 245 -11.49 3.54 13.83
N VAL A 246 -11.35 2.66 12.85
CA VAL A 246 -10.61 2.91 11.60
C VAL A 246 -11.47 2.63 10.39
N SER A 247 -11.10 3.25 9.28
CA SER A 247 -11.58 2.91 7.93
C SER A 247 -10.40 3.02 6.96
N PHE A 248 -10.68 2.97 5.65
CA PHE A 248 -9.66 3.07 4.62
C PHE A 248 -10.01 4.18 3.62
N GLY A 249 -9.04 5.07 3.40
CA GLY A 249 -9.09 6.15 2.41
C GLY A 249 -8.57 5.70 1.05
N LEU A 250 -8.49 6.61 0.07
CA LEU A 250 -7.83 6.31 -1.21
C LEU A 250 -6.31 6.52 -1.06
N GLY A 251 -5.66 5.59 -0.37
CA GLY A 251 -4.19 5.57 -0.21
C GLY A 251 -3.67 5.02 1.12
N GLY A 252 -4.54 4.79 2.12
CA GLY A 252 -4.11 4.33 3.43
C GLY A 252 -5.24 4.21 4.44
N ILE A 253 -4.90 3.79 5.65
CA ILE A 253 -5.84 3.71 6.78
C ILE A 253 -6.15 5.11 7.31
N ILE A 254 -7.40 5.32 7.71
CA ILE A 254 -7.86 6.54 8.37
C ILE A 254 -8.34 6.24 9.79
N ASN A 255 -7.94 7.07 10.76
CA ASN A 255 -8.49 7.04 12.11
C ASN A 255 -9.79 7.85 12.16
N LEU A 256 -10.91 7.25 12.56
CA LEU A 256 -12.23 7.90 12.58
C LEU A 256 -12.47 8.73 13.85
N SER A 257 -11.48 8.83 14.73
CA SER A 257 -11.51 9.63 15.95
C SER A 257 -10.11 10.18 16.22
N PRO A 258 -9.98 11.34 16.88
CA PRO A 258 -8.68 11.92 17.15
C PRO A 258 -7.86 11.02 18.08
N ILE A 259 -6.56 10.96 17.83
CA ILE A 259 -5.59 10.27 18.69
C ILE A 259 -5.00 11.32 19.63
N PRO A 260 -5.14 11.17 20.97
CA PRO A 260 -4.61 12.14 21.93
C PRO A 260 -3.13 12.47 21.68
N ASN A 261 -2.79 13.75 21.73
CA ASN A 261 -1.43 14.28 21.48
C ASN A 261 -0.82 13.95 20.11
N ARG A 262 -1.60 13.39 19.18
CA ARG A 262 -1.17 13.00 17.84
C ARG A 262 -2.18 13.51 16.79
N ARG A 263 -2.56 12.63 15.86
CA ARG A 263 -3.39 12.88 14.68
C ARG A 263 -4.80 13.32 15.03
N SER A 264 -5.32 14.26 14.26
CA SER A 264 -6.75 14.54 14.19
C SER A 264 -7.51 13.36 13.58
N GLU A 265 -8.82 13.31 13.80
CA GLU A 265 -9.72 12.42 13.05
C GLU A 265 -9.55 12.61 11.52
N ASN A 266 -9.82 11.54 10.77
CA ASN A 266 -9.67 11.43 9.32
C ASN A 266 -8.25 11.68 8.80
N SER A 267 -7.21 11.55 9.62
CA SER A 267 -5.83 11.59 9.12
C SER A 267 -5.52 10.33 8.33
N LEU A 268 -4.84 10.47 7.19
CA LEU A 268 -4.45 9.36 6.33
C LEU A 268 -3.06 8.87 6.71
N SER A 269 -2.87 7.56 6.80
CA SER A 269 -1.58 6.98 7.16
C SER A 269 -1.38 5.61 6.54
N TRP A 270 -0.13 5.19 6.37
CA TRP A 270 0.19 3.83 5.96
C TRP A 270 1.64 3.47 6.28
N THR A 271 2.02 2.24 5.96
CA THR A 271 3.34 1.69 6.26
C THR A 271 4.06 1.17 5.04
N GLY A 272 5.39 1.09 5.15
CA GLY A 272 6.25 0.33 4.28
C GLY A 272 6.93 -0.78 5.08
N MET A 273 7.18 -1.91 4.41
CA MET A 273 7.65 -3.15 5.04
C MET A 273 8.82 -3.00 6.01
N PRO A 274 9.92 -2.25 5.71
CA PRO A 274 11.06 -2.20 6.61
C PRO A 274 10.86 -1.12 7.69
N ASN A 275 9.76 -1.24 8.45
CA ASN A 275 9.30 -0.36 9.52
C ASN A 275 9.31 1.12 9.12
N ILE A 276 8.69 1.39 7.97
CA ILE A 276 8.44 2.74 7.45
C ILE A 276 7.03 3.14 7.86
N TYR A 277 6.86 4.32 8.44
CA TYR A 277 5.56 4.83 8.86
C TYR A 277 5.39 6.26 8.36
N TRP A 278 4.26 6.58 7.75
CA TRP A 278 3.93 7.95 7.35
C TRP A 278 2.49 8.30 7.70
N TRP A 279 2.24 9.59 7.87
CA TRP A 279 0.90 10.13 8.11
C TRP A 279 0.76 11.54 7.51
N ILE A 280 -0.48 11.92 7.22
CA ILE A 280 -0.90 13.25 6.80
C ILE A 280 -2.17 13.60 7.58
N ASP A 281 -2.16 14.74 8.26
CA ASP A 281 -3.28 15.33 8.98
C ASP A 281 -3.64 16.65 8.29
N LEU A 282 -4.70 16.63 7.47
CA LEU A 282 -5.18 17.81 6.76
C LEU A 282 -5.72 18.90 7.71
N LYS A 283 -6.30 18.50 8.85
CA LYS A 283 -6.94 19.43 9.79
C LYS A 283 -5.91 20.32 10.47
N LYS A 284 -4.76 19.75 10.82
CA LYS A 284 -3.64 20.49 11.43
C LYS A 284 -2.59 20.93 10.42
N GLY A 285 -2.67 20.50 9.17
CA GLY A 285 -1.68 20.83 8.14
C GLY A 285 -0.30 20.20 8.39
N ILE A 286 -0.28 19.00 9.00
CA ILE A 286 0.94 18.30 9.41
C ILE A 286 1.09 17.04 8.56
N ALA A 287 2.29 16.76 8.09
CA ALA A 287 2.66 15.47 7.51
C ALA A 287 3.99 15.02 8.08
N GLY A 288 4.18 13.72 8.19
CA GLY A 288 5.40 13.14 8.74
C GLY A 288 5.74 11.80 8.14
N VAL A 289 7.02 11.45 8.24
CA VAL A 289 7.57 10.16 7.83
C VAL A 289 8.67 9.74 8.79
N TYR A 290 8.66 8.46 9.15
CA TYR A 290 9.69 7.77 9.89
C TYR A 290 10.19 6.61 9.02
N LEU A 291 11.51 6.55 8.79
CA LEU A 291 12.16 5.47 8.02
C LEU A 291 13.26 4.85 8.89
N SER A 292 13.17 3.55 9.20
CA SER A 292 14.23 2.84 9.96
C SER A 292 15.06 1.86 9.14
N GLN A 293 14.49 1.24 8.08
CA GLN A 293 15.11 0.16 7.30
C GLN A 293 15.33 -1.14 8.10
N LEU A 294 14.38 -1.46 8.99
CA LEU A 294 14.43 -2.61 9.88
C LEU A 294 13.37 -3.67 9.54
N LEU A 295 13.74 -4.94 9.59
CA LEU A 295 12.86 -6.11 9.54
C LEU A 295 12.89 -6.87 10.89
N PRO A 296 11.88 -7.70 11.21
CA PRO A 296 10.63 -7.91 10.46
C PRO A 296 9.71 -6.68 10.53
N SER A 297 8.75 -6.59 9.63
CA SER A 297 7.71 -5.55 9.63
C SER A 297 6.97 -5.52 10.97
N GLY A 298 6.57 -4.34 11.43
CA GLY A 298 5.82 -4.20 12.68
C GLY A 298 6.65 -4.52 13.93
N ASP A 299 7.96 -4.21 13.87
CA ASP A 299 8.85 -4.30 15.02
C ASP A 299 8.35 -3.40 16.15
N GLN A 300 8.19 -3.97 17.35
CA GLN A 300 7.57 -3.24 18.47
C GLN A 300 8.39 -2.02 18.87
N GLN A 301 9.72 -2.15 19.01
CA GLN A 301 10.59 -1.04 19.39
C GLN A 301 10.57 0.08 18.34
N SER A 302 10.53 -0.27 17.05
CA SER A 302 10.39 0.72 15.98
C SER A 302 9.03 1.43 16.02
N THR A 303 7.96 0.71 16.34
CA THR A 303 6.60 1.25 16.46
C THR A 303 6.47 2.19 17.67
N ASP A 304 7.10 1.84 18.80
CA ASP A 304 7.14 2.67 20.01
C ASP A 304 7.90 3.98 19.73
N LEU A 305 9.06 3.88 19.07
CA LEU A 305 9.85 5.04 18.68
C LEU A 305 9.11 5.93 17.68
N PHE A 306 8.42 5.33 16.71
CA PHE A 306 7.55 6.05 15.77
C PHE A 306 6.44 6.82 16.51
N SER A 307 5.78 6.18 17.47
CA SER A 307 4.70 6.81 18.26
C SER A 307 5.22 7.99 19.08
N ALA A 308 6.37 7.82 19.75
CA ALA A 308 7.01 8.90 20.50
C ALA A 308 7.48 10.05 19.59
N PHE A 309 8.03 9.72 18.40
CA PHE A 309 8.40 10.72 17.40
C PHE A 309 7.18 11.52 16.93
N GLU A 310 6.06 10.85 16.65
CA GLU A 310 4.85 11.53 16.22
C GLU A 310 4.30 12.46 17.30
N GLU A 311 4.20 11.99 18.56
CA GLU A 311 3.80 12.85 19.69
C GLU A 311 4.72 14.07 19.83
N TYR A 312 6.04 13.86 19.69
CA TYR A 312 7.00 14.96 19.70
C TYR A 312 6.70 15.96 18.59
N VAL A 313 6.48 15.52 17.34
CA VAL A 313 6.13 16.41 16.23
C VAL A 313 4.92 17.25 16.58
N TYR A 314 3.80 16.65 17.02
CA TYR A 314 2.60 17.41 17.38
C TYR A 314 2.82 18.37 18.55
N SER A 315 3.69 18.06 19.50
CA SER A 315 4.04 18.96 20.61
C SER A 315 4.78 20.23 20.17
N GLN A 316 5.43 20.23 19.00
CA GLN A 316 6.22 21.36 18.49
C GLN A 316 5.40 22.32 17.61
N VAL A 317 4.22 21.90 17.15
CA VAL A 317 3.35 22.67 16.24
C VAL A 317 1.98 23.00 16.84
N ALA A 318 1.70 22.57 18.08
CA ALA A 318 0.49 22.88 18.83
C ALA A 318 0.54 24.25 19.54
#